data_AF-F5YAE5-F1
#
_entry.id   AF-F5YAE5-F1
#
_cell.length_a   1.000
_cell.length_b   1.000
_cell.length_c   1.000
_cell.angle_alpha   90.00
_cell.angle_beta   90.00
_cell.angle_gamma   90.00
#
_symmetry.space_group_name_H-M   'P 1'
#
loop_
_entity.id
_entity.type
_entity.pdbx_description
1 polymer ?
#
loop_
_entity_poly.entity_id
_entity_poly.type
_entity_poly.pdbx_seq_one_letter_code
_entity_poly.pdbx_strand_id
1 'polypeptide(L)'
;MELHNTMEDKILAKVEDIFNTISKDGNPDNFCTCSQCRMDTACYVLNRTVPRYIVSNRGAARVQQETIDQQQKDADIAALIYEGLKRVNHNQRPNFKHASVSGDAAAASGNPVFNVPTIVGRLFDGNNFAPLSGVKVELLHNGELVAMKDANWQNPYTMVPNTDGTFTFWPVPIPADTADDRKTFEYSLKVEAPEFETLIHYFKIPVISEVLTAASFTLGRTFKLPDLYMFPPGEAEKNGYLD
;
A
#
# COMPACT_ATOMS: atom_id res chain seq x y z
N MET A 1 27.64 8.26 6.20
CA MET A 1 26.96 9.30 5.42
C MET A 1 25.66 8.69 4.96
N GLU A 2 24.53 9.31 5.30
CA GLU A 2 23.20 8.74 5.09
C GLU A 2 22.32 9.84 4.49
N LEU A 3 21.64 9.53 3.38
CA LEU A 3 20.71 10.44 2.73
C LEU A 3 19.42 10.46 3.56
N HIS A 4 19.05 11.62 4.09
CA HIS A 4 17.88 11.74 4.97
C HIS A 4 17.03 12.96 4.65
N ASN A 5 15.71 12.81 4.63
CA ASN A 5 14.78 13.93 4.45
C ASN A 5 14.39 14.52 5.81
N THR A 6 14.97 15.66 6.16
CA THR A 6 14.66 16.36 7.43
C THR A 6 13.20 16.80 7.57
N MET A 7 12.44 16.90 6.48
CA MET A 7 11.02 17.21 6.55
C MET A 7 10.19 16.04 7.08
N GLU A 8 10.66 14.80 6.92
CA GLU A 8 10.00 13.60 7.43
C GLU A 8 9.90 13.66 8.96
N ASP A 9 11.02 13.86 9.65
CA ASP A 9 11.06 14.00 11.11
C ASP A 9 10.17 15.15 11.59
N LYS A 10 10.28 16.32 10.93
CA LYS A 10 9.57 17.54 11.32
C LYS A 10 8.05 17.36 11.18
N ILE A 11 7.60 16.75 10.09
CA ILE A 11 6.17 16.54 9.83
C ILE A 11 5.63 15.45 10.75
N LEU A 12 6.35 14.33 10.93
CA LEU A 12 5.93 13.27 11.84
C LEU A 12 5.78 13.79 13.27
N ALA A 13 6.73 14.57 13.77
CA ALA A 13 6.65 15.20 15.10
C ALA A 13 5.45 16.16 15.21
N LYS A 14 5.26 17.07 14.24
CA LYS A 14 4.14 18.01 14.28
C LYS A 14 2.76 17.33 14.17
N VAL A 15 2.65 16.27 13.36
CA VAL A 15 1.42 15.47 13.26
C VAL A 15 1.12 14.84 14.61
N GLU A 16 2.12 14.22 15.24
CA GLU A 16 1.98 13.61 16.56
C GLU A 16 1.52 14.62 17.62
N ASP A 17 2.13 15.81 17.64
CA ASP A 17 1.78 16.90 18.56
C ASP A 17 0.35 17.41 18.36
N ILE A 18 -0.08 17.62 17.11
CA ILE A 18 -1.44 18.08 16.79
C ILE A 18 -2.48 17.04 17.20
N PHE A 19 -2.28 15.77 16.87
CA PHE A 19 -3.21 14.70 17.24
C PHE A 19 -3.27 14.50 18.76
N ASN A 20 -2.15 14.64 19.46
CA ASN A 20 -2.11 14.55 20.92
C ASN A 20 -2.81 15.75 21.58
N THR A 21 -2.68 16.94 21.01
CA THR A 21 -3.42 18.14 21.45
C THR A 21 -4.93 17.93 21.27
N ILE A 22 -5.37 17.48 20.09
CA ILE A 22 -6.79 17.17 19.83
C ILE A 22 -7.34 16.14 20.83
N SER A 23 -6.56 15.11 21.13
CA SER A 23 -6.95 14.08 22.11
C SER A 23 -7.06 14.63 23.53
N LYS A 24 -6.16 15.54 23.92
CA LYS A 24 -6.18 16.22 25.23
C LYS A 24 -7.34 17.20 25.37
N ASP A 25 -7.68 17.91 24.29
CA ASP A 25 -8.74 18.93 24.26
C ASP A 25 -10.16 18.30 24.15
N GLY A 26 -10.26 16.98 24.30
CA GLY A 26 -11.53 16.25 24.29
C GLY A 26 -12.08 15.92 22.90
N ASN A 27 -11.32 16.19 21.83
CA ASN A 27 -11.65 15.86 20.44
C ASN A 27 -13.07 16.31 20.01
N PRO A 28 -13.37 17.62 20.06
CA PRO A 28 -14.73 18.13 19.84
C PRO A 28 -15.30 17.80 18.44
N ASP A 29 -14.44 17.71 17.43
CA ASP A 29 -14.81 17.38 16.05
C ASP A 29 -14.84 15.87 15.77
N ASN A 30 -14.63 15.03 16.80
CA ASN A 30 -14.66 13.58 16.74
C ASN A 30 -13.75 12.98 15.65
N PHE A 31 -12.52 13.48 15.53
CA PHE A 31 -11.54 12.95 14.60
C PHE A 31 -11.02 11.59 15.05
N CYS A 32 -10.76 10.67 14.11
CA CYS A 32 -10.03 9.45 14.43
C CYS A 32 -8.56 9.77 14.70
N THR A 33 -8.05 9.38 15.87
CA THR A 33 -6.66 9.64 16.29
C THR A 33 -5.76 8.39 16.31
N CYS A 34 -6.18 7.33 15.61
CA CYS A 34 -5.42 6.08 15.53
C CYS A 34 -4.07 6.28 14.79
N SER A 35 -3.16 5.33 14.99
CA SER A 35 -1.83 5.34 14.37
C SER A 35 -1.88 5.41 12.84
N GLN A 36 -2.84 4.73 12.20
CA GLN A 36 -3.02 4.79 10.76
C GLN A 36 -3.46 6.17 10.28
N CYS A 37 -4.43 6.81 10.93
CA CYS A 37 -4.85 8.16 10.54
C CYS A 37 -3.73 9.20 10.70
N ARG A 38 -2.86 9.03 11.71
CA ARG A 38 -1.64 9.84 11.87
C ARG A 38 -0.69 9.63 10.69
N MET A 39 -0.42 8.38 10.32
CA MET A 39 0.45 8.04 9.19
C MET A 39 -0.12 8.53 7.85
N ASP A 40 -1.41 8.35 7.61
CA ASP A 40 -2.09 8.82 6.41
C ASP A 40 -2.05 10.35 6.31
N THR A 41 -2.20 11.05 7.43
CA THR A 41 -2.06 12.51 7.49
C THR A 41 -0.62 12.94 7.20
N ALA A 42 0.37 12.28 7.80
CA ALA A 42 1.78 12.55 7.51
C ALA A 42 2.11 12.33 6.02
N CYS A 43 1.62 11.23 5.42
CA CYS A 43 1.76 10.95 4.00
C CYS A 43 1.10 12.03 3.12
N TYR A 44 -0.11 12.48 3.48
CA TYR A 44 -0.81 13.55 2.80
C TYR A 44 0.02 14.85 2.76
N VAL A 45 0.62 15.22 3.90
CA VAL A 45 1.40 16.45 4.05
C VAL A 45 2.75 16.33 3.35
N LEU A 46 3.48 15.22 3.53
CA LEU A 46 4.78 15.00 2.90
C LEU A 46 4.71 15.12 1.37
N ASN A 47 3.67 14.56 0.76
CA ASN A 47 3.42 14.66 -0.68
C ASN A 47 3.07 16.07 -1.19
N ARG A 48 2.88 17.04 -0.28
CA ARG A 48 2.54 18.45 -0.58
C ARG A 48 3.57 19.44 -0.05
N THR A 49 4.64 18.93 0.57
CA THR A 49 5.74 19.75 1.08
C THR A 49 7.00 19.51 0.27
N VAL A 50 7.79 20.55 0.08
CA VAL A 50 9.09 20.43 -0.58
C VAL A 50 10.04 19.64 0.33
N PRO A 51 10.63 18.52 -0.13
CA PRO A 51 11.53 17.71 0.69
C PRO A 51 12.87 18.44 0.92
N ARG A 52 13.54 18.13 2.03
CA ARG A 52 14.83 18.72 2.39
C ARG A 52 15.82 17.66 2.82
N TYR A 53 16.66 17.26 1.86
CA TYR A 53 17.64 16.19 2.04
C TYR A 53 18.99 16.67 2.60
N ILE A 54 19.56 15.87 3.49
CA ILE A 54 20.93 16.05 4.03
C ILE A 54 21.71 14.74 3.94
N VAL A 55 23.04 14.83 4.00
CA VAL A 55 23.96 13.66 3.98
C VAL A 55 24.79 13.56 5.28
N SER A 56 24.74 14.61 6.12
CA SER A 56 25.50 14.67 7.39
C SER A 56 24.81 15.54 8.44
N ASN A 57 25.15 15.29 9.70
CA ASN A 57 24.65 16.03 10.87
C ASN A 57 24.98 17.53 10.82
N ARG A 58 26.05 17.93 10.12
CA ARG A 58 26.38 19.35 9.89
C ARG A 58 25.34 20.05 9.02
N GLY A 59 24.66 19.31 8.13
CA GLY A 59 23.51 19.80 7.37
C GLY A 59 22.31 20.07 8.28
N ALA A 60 22.06 19.22 9.28
CA ALA A 60 20.96 19.37 10.23
C ALA A 60 21.08 20.62 11.11
N ALA A 61 22.29 20.99 11.55
CA ALA A 61 22.51 22.18 12.38
C ALA A 61 22.08 23.49 11.70
N ARG A 62 22.12 23.57 10.36
CA ARG A 62 21.62 24.74 9.60
C ARG A 62 20.10 24.75 9.45
N VAL A 63 19.45 23.59 9.61
CA VAL A 63 17.98 23.47 9.55
C VAL A 63 17.34 23.99 10.83
N GLN A 64 18.01 23.80 11.97
CA GLN A 64 17.52 24.14 13.31
C GLN A 64 17.59 25.63 13.68
N GLN A 65 18.09 26.51 12.79
CA GLN A 65 18.07 27.94 13.07
C GLN A 65 16.63 28.46 13.00
N GLU A 66 16.13 28.96 14.14
CA GLU A 66 14.82 29.60 14.24
C GLU A 66 14.86 30.98 13.57
N THR A 67 14.24 31.08 12.39
CA THR A 67 14.06 32.33 11.65
C THR A 67 12.57 32.64 11.50
N ILE A 68 12.23 33.89 11.20
CA ILE A 68 10.84 34.31 10.90
C ILE A 68 10.28 33.46 9.74
N ASP A 69 11.08 33.21 8.71
CA ASP A 69 10.71 32.34 7.59
C ASP A 69 10.37 30.91 8.04
N GLN A 70 11.03 30.39 9.09
CA GLN A 70 10.71 29.06 9.63
C GLN A 70 9.39 29.06 10.38
N GLN A 71 9.05 30.13 11.09
CA GLN A 71 7.76 30.26 11.77
C GLN A 71 6.60 30.29 10.77
N GLN A 72 6.76 31.00 9.64
CA GLN A 72 5.76 31.01 8.56
C GLN A 72 5.58 29.61 7.97
N LYS A 73 6.70 28.94 7.64
CA LYS A 73 6.65 27.55 7.14
C LYS A 73 6.00 26.59 8.13
N ASP A 74 6.21 26.80 9.44
CA ASP A 74 5.59 26.00 10.48
C ASP A 74 4.08 26.17 10.53
N ALA A 75 3.59 27.40 10.36
CA ALA A 75 2.16 27.69 10.26
C ALA A 75 1.55 27.07 9.00
N ASP A 76 2.24 27.15 7.86
CA ASP A 76 1.80 26.53 6.60
C ASP A 76 1.71 25.01 6.72
N ILE A 77 2.71 24.37 7.35
CA ILE A 77 2.70 22.92 7.61
C ILE A 77 1.53 22.56 8.54
N ALA A 78 1.30 23.34 9.61
CA ALA A 78 0.18 23.10 10.51
C ALA A 78 -1.17 23.18 9.78
N ALA A 79 -1.35 24.18 8.92
CA ALA A 79 -2.56 24.31 8.09
C ALA A 79 -2.75 23.09 7.17
N LEU A 80 -1.68 22.62 6.51
CA LEU A 80 -1.71 21.41 5.69
C LEU A 80 -2.02 20.14 6.51
N ILE A 81 -1.53 20.05 7.75
CA ILE A 81 -1.85 18.93 8.64
C ILE A 81 -3.35 18.92 8.96
N TYR A 82 -3.94 20.06 9.31
CA TYR A 82 -5.39 20.15 9.56
C TYR A 82 -6.23 19.80 8.32
N GLU A 83 -5.78 20.22 7.13
CA GLU A 83 -6.43 19.83 5.88
C GLU A 83 -6.35 18.30 5.65
N GLY A 84 -5.15 17.73 5.81
CA GLY A 84 -4.92 16.29 5.68
C GLY A 84 -5.76 15.49 6.64
N LEU A 85 -5.80 15.90 7.91
CA LEU A 85 -6.61 15.29 8.96
C LEU A 85 -8.10 15.28 8.58
N LYS A 86 -8.65 16.41 8.09
CA LYS A 86 -10.05 16.46 7.64
C LYS A 86 -10.32 15.50 6.47
N ARG A 87 -9.42 15.44 5.49
CA ARG A 87 -9.56 14.55 4.33
C ARG A 87 -9.47 13.08 4.70
N VAL A 88 -8.53 12.72 5.58
CA VAL A 88 -8.35 11.34 6.09
C VAL A 88 -9.55 10.93 6.93
N ASN A 89 -10.06 11.83 7.79
CA ASN A 89 -11.24 11.52 8.59
C ASN A 89 -12.50 11.33 7.74
N HIS A 90 -12.62 12.05 6.62
CA HIS A 90 -13.72 11.87 5.67
C HIS A 90 -13.61 10.56 4.86
N ASN A 91 -12.38 10.12 4.57
CA ASN A 91 -12.10 8.96 3.72
C ASN A 91 -11.28 7.90 4.49
N GLN A 92 -11.79 7.47 5.65
CA GLN A 92 -11.11 6.47 6.46
C GLN A 92 -10.97 5.15 5.71
N ARG A 93 -9.83 4.46 5.90
CA ARG A 93 -9.58 3.15 5.30
C ARG A 93 -10.66 2.15 5.75
N PRO A 94 -11.43 1.52 4.84
CA PRO A 94 -12.61 0.73 5.20
C PRO A 94 -12.26 -0.61 5.89
N ASN A 95 -11.11 -1.19 5.57
CA ASN A 95 -10.69 -2.50 6.10
C ASN A 95 -9.74 -2.41 7.29
N PHE A 96 -9.62 -1.22 7.89
CA PHE A 96 -8.80 -1.01 9.08
C PHE A 96 -9.68 -0.76 10.31
N LYS A 97 -9.35 -1.39 11.44
CA LYS A 97 -10.03 -1.11 12.71
C LYS A 97 -9.48 0.20 13.29
N HIS A 98 -10.28 1.25 13.23
CA HIS A 98 -9.92 2.59 13.73
C HIS A 98 -10.01 2.69 15.25
N ALA A 99 -9.34 1.78 15.96
CA ALA A 99 -9.18 1.80 17.41
C ALA A 99 -7.84 2.45 17.80
N SER A 100 -7.79 3.06 18.99
CA SER A 100 -6.57 3.64 19.56
C SER A 100 -5.64 2.55 20.09
N VAL A 101 -5.03 1.74 19.21
CA VAL A 101 -3.97 0.83 19.63
C VAL A 101 -2.75 0.97 18.73
N SER A 102 -1.64 1.14 19.42
CA SER A 102 -0.26 1.23 18.99
C SER A 102 0.21 -0.02 18.23
N GLY A 103 0.78 0.22 17.05
CA GLY A 103 1.89 -0.53 16.46
C GLY A 103 1.78 -2.05 16.42
N ASP A 104 1.26 -2.59 15.32
CA ASP A 104 1.65 -3.93 14.88
C ASP A 104 3.06 -3.86 14.28
N ALA A 105 4.06 -3.76 15.16
CA ALA A 105 5.42 -4.15 14.80
C ALA A 105 5.42 -5.67 14.68
N ALA A 106 5.26 -6.19 13.46
CA ALA A 106 5.44 -7.60 13.18
C ALA A 106 6.83 -8.02 13.69
N ALA A 107 6.83 -8.85 14.75
CA ALA A 107 8.05 -9.37 15.34
C ALA A 107 8.84 -10.12 14.25
N ALA A 108 10.07 -9.68 14.01
CA ALA A 108 11.00 -10.42 13.17
C ALA A 108 11.31 -11.75 13.87
N SER A 109 10.63 -12.82 13.45
CA SER A 109 11.09 -14.17 13.77
C SER A 109 12.42 -14.35 13.06
N GLY A 110 13.51 -14.60 13.79
CA GLY A 110 14.84 -14.83 13.23
C GLY A 110 14.99 -16.10 12.38
N ASN A 111 13.87 -16.71 11.98
CA ASN A 111 13.84 -17.86 11.09
C ASN A 111 13.82 -17.39 9.64
N PRO A 112 14.54 -18.05 8.72
CA PRO A 112 14.51 -17.74 7.30
C PRO A 112 13.10 -17.77 6.72
N VAL A 113 12.82 -16.87 5.78
CA VAL A 113 11.55 -16.79 5.07
C VAL A 113 11.76 -16.52 3.58
N PHE A 114 10.88 -17.04 2.74
CA PHE A 114 10.73 -16.61 1.36
C PHE A 114 9.89 -15.33 1.33
N ASN A 115 10.55 -14.19 1.10
CA ASN A 115 9.89 -12.92 0.88
C ASN A 115 9.33 -12.88 -0.55
N VAL A 116 8.06 -13.27 -0.71
CA VAL A 116 7.38 -13.13 -2.01
C VAL A 116 7.31 -11.64 -2.37
N PRO A 117 7.79 -11.23 -3.56
CA PRO A 117 7.76 -9.84 -3.97
C PRO A 117 6.33 -9.32 -4.07
N THR A 118 6.17 -8.01 -4.02
CA THR A 118 4.88 -7.39 -4.34
C THR A 118 4.54 -7.68 -5.80
N ILE A 119 3.36 -8.24 -6.04
CA ILE A 119 2.88 -8.59 -7.37
C ILE A 119 2.07 -7.41 -7.88
N VAL A 120 2.40 -6.90 -9.06
CA VAL A 120 1.74 -5.76 -9.70
C VAL A 120 1.30 -6.19 -11.09
N GLY A 121 0.04 -5.96 -11.41
CA GLY A 121 -0.48 -6.20 -12.76
C GLY A 121 -1.48 -5.12 -13.16
N ARG A 122 -1.83 -5.14 -14.44
CA ARG A 122 -2.85 -4.26 -15.01
C ARG A 122 -3.88 -5.07 -15.77
N LEU A 123 -5.13 -4.64 -15.71
CA LEU A 123 -6.26 -5.31 -16.33
C LEU A 123 -7.08 -4.34 -17.16
N PHE A 124 -7.31 -4.71 -18.42
CA PHE A 124 -8.00 -3.91 -19.42
C PHE A 124 -9.15 -4.68 -20.05
N ASP A 125 -10.10 -3.93 -20.61
CA ASP A 125 -11.08 -4.46 -21.54
C ASP A 125 -10.38 -4.77 -22.88
N GLY A 126 -10.53 -5.99 -23.37
CA GLY A 126 -9.90 -6.47 -24.59
C GLY A 126 -10.45 -5.86 -25.89
N ASN A 127 -11.65 -5.26 -25.86
CA ASN A 127 -12.26 -4.65 -27.04
C ASN A 127 -11.86 -3.19 -27.23
N ASN A 128 -11.72 -2.44 -26.14
CA ASN A 128 -11.50 -0.99 -26.19
C ASN A 128 -10.21 -0.54 -25.48
N PHE A 129 -9.48 -1.44 -24.83
CA PHE A 129 -8.23 -1.18 -24.11
C PHE A 129 -8.38 -0.22 -22.92
N ALA A 130 -9.61 0.07 -22.49
CA ALA A 130 -9.85 0.88 -21.30
C ALA A 130 -9.48 0.11 -20.03
N PRO A 131 -8.90 0.77 -19.02
CA PRO A 131 -8.63 0.13 -17.74
C PRO A 131 -9.93 -0.30 -17.07
N LEU A 132 -9.99 -1.55 -16.61
CA LEU A 132 -11.16 -2.04 -15.89
C LEU A 132 -11.22 -1.45 -14.47
N SER A 133 -12.42 -1.36 -13.93
CA SER A 133 -12.69 -1.03 -12.53
C SER A 133 -13.96 -1.75 -12.06
N GLY A 134 -14.18 -1.86 -10.75
CA GLY A 134 -15.33 -2.56 -10.17
C GLY A 134 -15.26 -4.09 -10.21
N VAL A 135 -14.27 -4.67 -10.90
CA VAL A 135 -14.05 -6.13 -10.96
C VAL A 135 -13.18 -6.62 -9.79
N LYS A 136 -13.39 -7.88 -9.39
CA LYS A 136 -12.62 -8.53 -8.32
C LYS A 136 -11.50 -9.37 -8.91
N VAL A 137 -10.27 -9.07 -8.51
CA VAL A 137 -9.08 -9.85 -8.86
C VAL A 137 -8.69 -10.69 -7.66
N GLU A 138 -8.55 -11.99 -7.86
CA GLU A 138 -8.15 -12.96 -6.85
C GLU A 138 -6.75 -13.47 -7.16
N LEU A 139 -5.85 -13.41 -6.17
CA LEU A 139 -4.57 -14.10 -6.23
C LEU A 139 -4.65 -15.43 -5.49
N LEU A 140 -4.32 -16.51 -6.19
CA LEU A 140 -4.46 -17.87 -5.70
C LEU A 140 -3.10 -18.57 -5.68
N HIS A 141 -2.89 -19.43 -4.67
CA HIS A 141 -1.79 -20.38 -4.60
C HIS A 141 -2.38 -21.75 -4.26
N ASN A 142 -2.11 -22.76 -5.09
CA ASN A 142 -2.72 -24.10 -4.97
C ASN A 142 -4.26 -24.09 -4.93
N GLY A 143 -4.90 -23.13 -5.61
CA GLY A 143 -6.36 -22.99 -5.66
C GLY A 143 -6.98 -22.25 -4.47
N GLU A 144 -6.19 -21.82 -3.47
CA GLU A 144 -6.66 -21.08 -2.31
C GLU A 144 -6.22 -19.61 -2.36
N LEU A 145 -7.03 -18.72 -1.76
CA LEU A 145 -6.69 -17.29 -1.70
C LEU A 145 -5.40 -17.08 -0.90
N VAL A 146 -4.46 -16.35 -1.51
CA VAL A 146 -3.20 -16.00 -0.86
C VAL A 146 -3.43 -14.99 0.26
N ALA A 147 -2.94 -15.30 1.46
CA ALA A 147 -2.96 -14.38 2.59
C ALA A 147 -2.03 -13.17 2.32
N MET A 148 -2.51 -11.97 2.66
CA MET A 148 -1.78 -10.71 2.44
C MET A 148 -1.01 -10.27 3.69
N LYS A 149 0.05 -9.49 3.48
CA LYS A 149 1.01 -9.05 4.51
C LYS A 149 0.34 -8.33 5.69
N ASP A 150 -0.65 -7.49 5.41
CA ASP A 150 -1.55 -6.86 6.38
C ASP A 150 -2.82 -6.33 5.70
N ALA A 151 -3.70 -5.68 6.49
CA ALA A 151 -5.02 -5.20 6.09
C ALA A 151 -5.00 -4.12 4.98
N ASN A 152 -3.86 -3.51 4.67
CA ASN A 152 -3.75 -2.56 3.57
C ASN A 152 -3.76 -3.24 2.20
N TRP A 153 -3.41 -4.53 2.15
CA TRP A 153 -3.45 -5.34 0.94
C TRP A 153 -4.60 -6.34 1.04
N GLN A 154 -5.52 -6.26 0.09
CA GLN A 154 -6.71 -7.11 0.08
C GLN A 154 -6.58 -8.19 -0.97
N ASN A 155 -7.08 -9.38 -0.63
CA ASN A 155 -7.28 -10.46 -1.57
C ASN A 155 -8.57 -11.20 -1.18
N PRO A 156 -9.64 -11.17 -1.98
CA PRO A 156 -9.74 -10.55 -3.31
C PRO A 156 -9.56 -9.02 -3.30
N TYR A 157 -8.94 -8.47 -4.34
CA TYR A 157 -8.83 -7.04 -4.55
C TYR A 157 -9.95 -6.55 -5.47
N THR A 158 -10.76 -5.60 -5.01
CA THR A 158 -11.74 -4.92 -5.89
C THR A 158 -11.06 -3.74 -6.55
N MET A 159 -10.97 -3.74 -7.88
CA MET A 159 -10.33 -2.67 -8.62
C MET A 159 -11.12 -1.37 -8.47
N VAL A 160 -10.45 -0.32 -8.01
CA VAL A 160 -11.07 1.00 -7.81
C VAL A 160 -10.80 1.90 -9.01
N PRO A 161 -11.68 2.87 -9.30
CA PRO A 161 -11.40 3.90 -10.30
C PRO A 161 -10.11 4.68 -9.96
N ASN A 162 -9.48 5.28 -10.98
CA ASN A 162 -8.25 6.09 -10.86
C ASN A 162 -6.97 5.33 -10.46
N THR A 163 -6.90 4.02 -10.71
CA THR A 163 -5.65 3.23 -10.62
C THR A 163 -5.08 2.85 -11.99
N ASP A 164 -5.64 3.38 -13.08
CA ASP A 164 -5.30 3.03 -14.46
C ASP A 164 -5.28 1.51 -14.69
N GLY A 165 -6.25 0.80 -14.10
CA GLY A 165 -6.42 -0.65 -14.23
C GLY A 165 -5.40 -1.45 -13.41
N THR A 166 -4.65 -0.80 -12.52
CA THR A 166 -3.60 -1.44 -11.72
C THR A 166 -4.19 -2.13 -10.49
N PHE A 167 -3.75 -3.36 -10.25
CA PHE A 167 -3.95 -4.09 -8.99
C PHE A 167 -2.60 -4.48 -8.39
N THR A 168 -2.57 -4.61 -7.07
CA THR A 168 -1.35 -4.98 -6.33
C THR A 168 -1.67 -5.97 -5.23
N PHE A 169 -0.80 -6.97 -5.07
CA PHE A 169 -0.85 -7.93 -3.97
C PHE A 169 0.49 -7.97 -3.28
N TRP A 170 0.47 -8.04 -1.95
CA TRP A 170 1.68 -8.29 -1.17
C TRP A 170 1.46 -9.49 -0.26
N PRO A 171 1.84 -10.70 -0.72
CA PRO A 171 1.66 -11.93 0.05
C PRO A 171 2.42 -11.92 1.38
N VAL A 172 1.92 -12.67 2.36
CA VAL A 172 2.69 -12.99 3.58
C VAL A 172 3.98 -13.74 3.22
N PRO A 173 5.09 -13.52 3.95
CA PRO A 173 6.28 -14.34 3.81
C PRO A 173 6.00 -15.81 4.12
N ILE A 174 6.64 -16.71 3.39
CA ILE A 174 6.49 -18.15 3.56
C ILE A 174 7.69 -18.67 4.37
N PRO A 175 7.51 -19.44 5.46
CA PRO A 175 8.63 -19.99 6.22
C PRO A 175 9.60 -20.80 5.35
N ALA A 176 10.89 -20.68 5.65
CA ALA A 176 11.96 -21.46 5.02
C ALA A 176 12.81 -22.15 6.09
N ASP A 177 13.33 -23.34 5.76
CA ASP A 177 14.18 -24.10 6.70
C ASP A 177 15.59 -23.50 6.81
N THR A 178 16.13 -23.00 5.68
CA THR A 178 17.45 -22.39 5.58
C THR A 178 17.39 -21.07 4.80
N ALA A 179 18.34 -20.18 5.06
CA ALA A 179 18.58 -19.01 4.21
C ALA A 179 19.25 -19.44 2.89
N ASP A 180 19.17 -18.59 1.88
CA ASP A 180 19.74 -18.80 0.53
C ASP A 180 19.19 -20.02 -0.22
N ASP A 181 18.09 -20.61 0.26
CA ASP A 181 17.36 -21.64 -0.48
C ASP A 181 16.56 -20.98 -1.60
N ARG A 182 16.49 -21.64 -2.76
CA ARG A 182 15.80 -21.13 -3.95
C ARG A 182 14.60 -21.99 -4.28
N LYS A 183 13.42 -21.39 -4.18
CA LYS A 183 12.15 -22.05 -4.49
C LYS A 183 11.36 -21.28 -5.54
N THR A 184 10.64 -21.99 -6.39
CA THR A 184 9.69 -21.38 -7.33
C THR A 184 8.28 -21.60 -6.81
N PHE A 185 7.55 -20.50 -6.65
CA PHE A 185 6.15 -20.50 -6.23
C PHE A 185 5.25 -20.30 -7.45
N GLU A 186 4.20 -21.12 -7.55
CA GLU A 186 3.22 -21.04 -8.64
C GLU A 186 1.96 -20.34 -8.14
N TYR A 187 1.50 -19.36 -8.90
CA TYR A 187 0.31 -18.58 -8.57
C TYR A 187 -0.63 -18.54 -9.76
N SER A 188 -1.90 -18.29 -9.50
CA SER A 188 -2.86 -17.89 -10.52
C SER A 188 -3.59 -16.62 -10.12
N LEU A 189 -3.87 -15.77 -11.11
CA LEU A 189 -4.90 -14.76 -10.99
C LEU A 189 -6.20 -15.30 -11.53
N LYS A 190 -7.30 -15.00 -10.84
CA LYS A 190 -8.66 -15.26 -11.31
C LYS A 190 -9.45 -13.97 -11.27
N VAL A 191 -10.17 -13.68 -12.35
CA VAL A 191 -11.09 -12.54 -12.42
C VAL A 191 -12.41 -13.03 -12.99
N GLU A 192 -13.48 -12.83 -12.22
CA GLU A 192 -14.84 -13.15 -12.61
C GLU A 192 -15.69 -11.88 -12.59
N ALA A 193 -16.33 -11.58 -13.71
CA ALA A 193 -17.24 -10.46 -13.87
C ALA A 193 -18.37 -10.86 -14.84
N PRO A 194 -19.66 -10.56 -14.55
CA PRO A 194 -20.78 -11.02 -15.38
C PRO A 194 -20.70 -10.60 -16.86
N GLU A 195 -20.03 -9.49 -17.15
CA GLU A 195 -19.91 -8.94 -18.50
C GLU A 195 -18.73 -9.52 -19.30
N PHE A 196 -17.91 -10.38 -18.70
CA PHE A 196 -16.68 -10.89 -19.28
C PHE A 196 -16.55 -12.41 -19.10
N GLU A 197 -15.80 -13.05 -19.99
CA GLU A 197 -15.33 -14.41 -19.79
C GLU A 197 -14.37 -14.46 -18.59
N THR A 198 -14.42 -15.56 -17.83
CA THR A 198 -13.53 -15.75 -16.67
C THR A 198 -12.08 -15.76 -17.12
N LEU A 199 -11.29 -14.83 -16.60
CA LEU A 199 -9.85 -14.79 -16.84
C LEU A 199 -9.13 -15.62 -15.77
N ILE A 200 -8.29 -16.57 -16.20
CA ILE A 200 -7.34 -17.26 -15.34
C ILE A 200 -5.93 -17.12 -15.93
N HIS A 201 -5.01 -16.55 -15.16
CA HIS A 201 -3.62 -16.34 -15.59
C HIS A 201 -2.64 -16.99 -14.61
N TYR A 202 -1.90 -18.00 -15.08
CA TYR A 202 -0.90 -18.72 -14.29
C TYR A 202 0.51 -18.12 -14.48
N PHE A 203 1.25 -18.00 -13.39
CA PHE A 203 2.62 -17.50 -13.41
C PHE A 203 3.46 -18.09 -12.28
N LYS A 204 4.78 -17.97 -12.40
CA LYS A 204 5.75 -18.51 -11.45
C LYS A 204 6.69 -17.42 -10.96
N ILE A 205 6.99 -17.43 -9.67
CA ILE A 205 7.94 -16.50 -9.05
C ILE A 205 9.07 -17.30 -8.40
N PRO A 206 10.32 -17.19 -8.91
CA PRO A 206 11.48 -17.69 -8.19
C PRO A 206 11.82 -16.75 -7.03
N VAL A 207 11.96 -17.29 -5.83
CA VAL A 207 12.27 -16.54 -4.60
C VAL A 207 13.44 -17.22 -3.89
N ILE A 208 14.32 -16.41 -3.31
CA ILE A 208 15.42 -16.85 -2.46
C ILE A 208 15.05 -16.52 -1.01
N SER A 209 15.26 -17.45 -0.08
CA SER A 209 14.97 -17.23 1.34
C SER A 209 15.98 -16.29 1.99
N GLU A 210 15.49 -15.41 2.86
CA GLU A 210 16.29 -14.44 3.61
C GLU A 210 16.00 -14.57 5.11
N VAL A 211 16.98 -14.26 5.97
CA VAL A 211 16.81 -14.31 7.44
C VAL A 211 15.86 -13.23 7.95
N LEU A 212 15.69 -12.15 7.19
CA LEU A 212 14.85 -11.02 7.57
C LEU A 212 13.57 -11.00 6.74
N THR A 213 12.46 -10.76 7.41
CA THR A 213 11.21 -10.42 6.73
C THR A 213 11.33 -9.01 6.11
N ALA A 214 10.90 -8.86 4.86
CA ALA A 214 10.81 -7.55 4.22
C ALA A 214 9.81 -6.67 4.98
N ALA A 215 10.32 -5.65 5.68
CA ALA A 215 9.50 -4.78 6.54
C ALA A 215 8.81 -3.63 5.78
N SER A 216 9.30 -3.27 4.59
CA SER A 216 8.78 -2.15 3.80
C SER A 216 8.70 -2.48 2.31
N PHE A 217 7.74 -1.84 1.63
CA PHE A 217 7.60 -1.93 0.19
C PHE A 217 8.81 -1.27 -0.47
N THR A 218 9.39 -1.95 -1.47
CA THR A 218 10.49 -1.39 -2.28
C THR A 218 10.24 -1.68 -3.74
N LEU A 219 10.46 -0.67 -4.59
CA LEU A 219 10.33 -0.79 -6.05
C LEU A 219 11.21 -1.93 -6.62
N GLY A 220 12.36 -2.18 -6.00
CA GLY A 220 13.28 -3.26 -6.38
C GLY A 220 12.79 -4.68 -6.04
N ARG A 221 11.74 -4.83 -5.22
CA ARG A 221 11.14 -6.12 -4.83
C ARG A 221 9.72 -6.27 -5.39
N THR A 222 9.53 -5.86 -6.64
CA THR A 222 8.26 -5.94 -7.34
C THR A 222 8.34 -6.96 -8.48
N PHE A 223 7.36 -7.85 -8.57
CA PHE A 223 7.14 -8.75 -9.70
C PHE A 223 6.02 -8.18 -10.58
N LYS A 224 6.38 -7.74 -11.79
CA LYS A 224 5.43 -7.16 -12.74
C LYS A 224 4.89 -8.23 -13.67
N LEU A 225 3.57 -8.34 -13.70
CA LEU A 225 2.85 -9.15 -14.68
C LEU A 225 2.75 -8.43 -16.02
N PRO A 226 2.56 -9.16 -17.14
CA PRO A 226 2.12 -8.55 -18.39
C PRO A 226 0.74 -7.91 -18.21
N ASP A 227 0.39 -7.02 -19.14
CA ASP A 227 -0.97 -6.50 -19.22
C ASP A 227 -1.93 -7.63 -19.54
N LEU A 228 -3.02 -7.70 -18.78
CA LEU A 228 -4.06 -8.70 -18.92
C LEU A 228 -5.30 -8.06 -19.53
N TYR A 229 -6.05 -8.85 -20.29
CA TYR A 229 -7.23 -8.40 -21.03
C TYR A 229 -8.39 -9.34 -20.75
N MET A 230 -9.57 -8.80 -20.48
CA MET A 230 -10.82 -9.55 -20.41
C MET A 230 -11.66 -9.27 -21.65
N PHE A 231 -12.28 -10.30 -22.22
CA PHE A 231 -13.16 -10.19 -23.37
C PHE A 231 -14.60 -10.55 -22.96
N PRO A 232 -15.63 -9.92 -23.54
CA PRO A 232 -17.00 -10.31 -23.29
C PRO A 232 -17.28 -11.73 -23.80
N PRO A 233 -18.27 -12.44 -23.23
CA PRO A 233 -18.65 -13.77 -23.69
C PRO A 233 -18.99 -13.78 -25.18
N GLY A 234 -18.42 -14.73 -25.93
CA GLY A 234 -18.74 -14.93 -27.34
C GLY A 234 -20.23 -15.18 -27.60
N GLU A 235 -20.72 -14.83 -28.80
CA GLU A 235 -22.14 -15.00 -29.17
C GLU A 235 -22.65 -16.46 -29.06
N ALA A 236 -21.75 -17.45 -29.13
CA ALA A 236 -22.08 -18.86 -28.99
C ALA A 236 -22.49 -19.27 -27.56
N GLU A 237 -22.09 -18.53 -26.52
CA GLU A 237 -22.46 -18.82 -25.13
C GLU A 237 -23.77 -18.16 -24.71
N LYS A 238 -24.27 -17.16 -25.45
CA LYS A 238 -25.57 -16.53 -25.19
C LYS A 238 -26.76 -17.40 -25.61
N ASN A 239 -26.55 -18.28 -26.58
CA ASN A 239 -27.52 -19.30 -26.98
C ASN A 239 -27.11 -20.61 -26.31
N GLY A 240 -27.43 -20.76 -25.03
CA GLY A 240 -27.29 -22.04 -24.34
C GLY A 240 -27.85 -23.17 -25.22
N TYR A 241 -27.08 -24.26 -25.32
CA TYR A 241 -27.41 -25.48 -26.06
C TYR A 241 -28.93 -25.69 -26.18
N LEU A 242 -29.47 -25.32 -27.33
CA LEU A 242 -30.78 -25.77 -27.77
C LEU A 242 -30.50 -27.05 -28.55
N ASP A 243 -30.58 -28.17 -27.85
CA ASP A 243 -30.76 -29.51 -28.43
C ASP A 243 -32.06 -29.57 -29.27
#